data_AF-A0A4R5V1Q9-F1
#
_entry.id   AF-A0A4R5V1Q9-F1
#
_cell.length_a   1.000
_cell.length_b   1.000
_cell.length_c   1.000
_cell.angle_alpha   90.00
_cell.angle_beta   90.00
_cell.angle_gamma   90.00
#
_symmetry.space_group_name_H-M   'P 1'
#
loop_
_entity.id
_entity.type
_entity.pdbx_description
1 polymer ?
#
loop_
_entity_poly.entity_id
_entity_poly.type
_entity_poly.pdbx_seq_one_letter_code
_entity_poly.pdbx_strand_id
1 'polypeptide(L)'
;MEKQFNSSESLALITEMIQKAKKEAAGDGSFQFLLWGWVIAICNFGHYGLAKSGFEMPYVVWLAIIPASIWSFTHAYRERRKARLKSHLDDMLGQLWITVFSAMIIVLAFMGTLGFNHSPVILVLAGIGVFCSGALIKDKSVKLGGLVLFLGAIVGFLMPIDEQYLVAGVSIVLGYLFPGYLLKSKFKNRV
;
A
#
# COMPACT_ATOMS: atom_id res chain seq x y z
N MET A 1 -24.38 40.81 18.00
CA MET A 1 -25.45 39.81 18.18
C MET A 1 -24.81 38.44 18.06
N GLU A 2 -24.59 37.77 19.18
CA GLU A 2 -24.10 36.38 19.18
C GLU A 2 -25.22 35.48 18.65
N LYS A 3 -24.91 34.71 17.60
CA LYS A 3 -25.87 33.79 16.99
C LYS A 3 -26.02 32.60 17.93
N GLN A 4 -27.06 32.60 18.77
CA GLN A 4 -27.41 31.44 19.60
C GLN A 4 -27.78 30.29 18.67
N PHE A 5 -26.89 29.32 18.51
CA PHE A 5 -27.20 28.09 17.82
C PHE A 5 -28.22 27.31 18.65
N ASN A 6 -29.32 26.90 18.01
CA ASN A 6 -30.25 25.94 18.60
C ASN A 6 -29.49 24.63 18.86
N SER A 7 -29.74 23.94 19.97
CA SER A 7 -29.02 22.73 20.40
C SER A 7 -28.89 21.68 19.29
N SER A 8 -29.90 21.60 18.41
CA SER A 8 -29.90 20.73 17.23
C SER A 8 -28.91 21.16 16.14
N GLU A 9 -28.73 22.46 15.90
CA GLU A 9 -27.78 22.99 14.92
C GLU A 9 -26.34 22.85 15.41
N SER A 10 -26.08 23.06 16.70
CA SER A 10 -24.76 22.79 17.29
C SER A 10 -24.40 21.31 17.21
N LEU A 11 -25.34 20.41 17.51
CA LEU A 11 -25.12 18.96 17.41
C LEU A 11 -24.90 18.53 15.95
N ALA A 12 -25.66 19.11 15.00
CA ALA A 12 -25.48 18.88 13.57
C ALA A 12 -24.10 19.37 13.11
N LEU A 13 -23.67 20.56 13.52
CA LEU A 13 -22.35 21.11 13.19
C LEU A 13 -21.22 20.27 13.80
N ILE A 14 -21.35 19.84 15.05
CA ILE A 14 -20.37 18.94 15.70
C ILE A 14 -20.32 17.61 14.96
N THR A 15 -21.46 17.06 14.58
CA THR A 15 -21.54 15.80 13.82
C THR A 15 -20.90 15.95 12.44
N GLU A 16 -21.16 17.06 11.74
CA GLU A 16 -20.55 17.38 10.46
C GLU A 16 -19.03 17.55 10.59
N MET A 17 -18.56 18.24 11.63
CA MET A 17 -17.14 18.42 11.94
C MET A 17 -16.46 17.08 12.24
N ILE A 18 -17.10 16.20 13.02
CA ILE A 18 -16.62 14.84 13.31
C ILE A 18 -16.60 13.98 12.04
N GLN A 19 -17.65 14.05 11.23
CA GLN A 19 -17.76 13.35 9.94
C GLN A 19 -16.66 13.81 8.98
N LYS A 20 -16.41 15.12 8.90
CA LYS A 20 -15.38 15.73 8.05
C LYS A 20 -13.97 15.37 8.51
N ALA A 21 -13.69 15.44 9.82
CA ALA A 21 -12.42 14.99 10.39
C ALA A 21 -12.17 13.50 10.14
N LYS A 22 -13.22 12.68 10.26
CA LYS A 22 -13.16 11.24 9.96
C LYS A 22 -12.99 10.94 8.47
N LYS A 23 -13.51 11.80 7.59
CA LYS A 23 -13.38 11.73 6.13
C LYS A 23 -11.97 12.11 5.67
N GLU A 24 -11.41 13.19 6.21
CA GLU A 24 -10.05 13.63 5.92
C GLU A 24 -9.02 12.60 6.40
N ALA A 25 -9.13 12.09 7.62
CA ALA A 25 -8.21 11.06 8.13
C ALA A 25 -8.27 9.70 7.39
N ALA A 26 -9.33 9.46 6.61
CA ALA A 26 -9.58 8.19 5.94
C ALA A 26 -9.24 8.17 4.45
N GLY A 27 -9.32 9.32 3.76
CA GLY A 27 -9.07 9.44 2.32
C GLY A 27 -7.61 9.17 1.91
N ASP A 28 -6.67 9.35 2.85
CA ASP A 28 -5.23 9.40 2.55
C ASP A 28 -4.59 8.03 2.37
N GLY A 29 -5.02 7.04 3.15
CA GLY A 29 -4.43 5.69 3.09
C GLY A 29 -4.73 4.99 1.76
N SER A 30 -5.96 5.09 1.25
CA SER A 30 -6.39 4.38 0.03
C SER A 30 -5.62 4.80 -1.21
N PHE A 31 -5.26 6.08 -1.34
CA PHE A 31 -4.47 6.57 -2.46
C PHE A 31 -3.09 5.91 -2.51
N GLN A 32 -2.39 5.88 -1.37
CA GLN A 32 -1.05 5.31 -1.31
C GLN A 32 -1.06 3.79 -1.56
N PHE A 33 -2.07 3.08 -1.05
CA PHE A 33 -2.27 1.66 -1.38
C PHE A 33 -2.48 1.43 -2.88
N LEU A 34 -3.32 2.23 -3.54
CA LEU A 34 -3.59 2.09 -4.97
C LEU A 34 -2.38 2.45 -5.84
N LEU A 35 -1.66 3.52 -5.51
CA LEU A 35 -0.47 3.94 -6.24
C LEU A 35 0.62 2.87 -6.20
N TRP A 36 0.99 2.41 -5.00
CA TRP A 36 2.02 1.37 -4.85
C TRP A 36 1.58 0.03 -5.43
N GLY A 37 0.31 -0.32 -5.28
CA GLY A 37 -0.25 -1.50 -5.92
C GLY A 37 -0.05 -1.51 -7.43
N TRP A 38 -0.48 -0.45 -8.13
CA TRP A 38 -0.37 -0.37 -9.59
C TRP A 38 1.09 -0.35 -10.06
N VAL A 39 1.94 0.44 -9.40
CA VAL A 39 3.35 0.56 -9.76
C VAL A 39 4.04 -0.80 -9.63
N ILE A 40 3.86 -1.50 -8.52
CA ILE A 40 4.48 -2.80 -8.27
C ILE A 40 3.90 -3.88 -9.20
N ALA A 41 2.60 -3.85 -9.50
CA ALA A 41 1.99 -4.78 -10.45
C ALA A 41 2.58 -4.60 -11.86
N ILE A 42 2.67 -3.35 -12.36
CA ILE A 42 3.25 -3.04 -13.67
C ILE A 42 4.73 -3.45 -13.71
N CYS A 43 5.49 -3.19 -12.64
CA CYS A 43 6.90 -3.61 -12.58
C CYS A 43 7.03 -5.13 -12.67
N ASN A 44 6.21 -5.89 -11.93
CA ASN A 44 6.27 -7.35 -11.94
C ASN A 44 5.87 -7.95 -13.31
N PHE A 45 4.74 -7.51 -13.88
CA PHE A 45 4.31 -8.00 -15.19
C PHE A 45 5.26 -7.56 -16.31
N GLY A 46 5.76 -6.33 -16.24
CA GLY A 46 6.76 -5.82 -17.18
C GLY A 46 8.05 -6.62 -17.11
N HIS A 47 8.57 -6.89 -15.90
CA HIS A 47 9.78 -7.68 -15.70
C HIS A 47 9.60 -9.08 -16.29
N TYR A 48 8.49 -9.76 -15.95
CA TYR A 48 8.18 -11.07 -16.48
C TYR A 48 8.10 -11.09 -18.02
N GLY A 49 7.39 -10.12 -18.61
CA GLY A 49 7.25 -10.01 -20.07
C GLY A 49 8.59 -9.78 -20.77
N LEU A 50 9.39 -8.83 -20.28
CA LEU A 50 10.72 -8.52 -20.85
C LEU A 50 11.70 -9.70 -20.68
N ALA A 51 11.65 -10.40 -19.54
CA ALA A 51 12.46 -11.59 -19.32
C ALA A 51 12.11 -12.72 -20.30
N LYS A 52 10.82 -12.97 -20.55
CA LYS A 52 10.37 -13.98 -21.54
C LYS A 52 10.70 -13.58 -22.98
N SER A 53 10.74 -12.28 -23.29
CA SER A 53 11.13 -11.79 -24.61
C SER A 53 12.65 -11.87 -24.88
N GLY A 54 13.45 -12.35 -23.92
CA GLY A 54 14.91 -12.45 -24.07
C GLY A 54 15.62 -11.10 -24.05
N PHE A 55 14.99 -10.06 -23.49
CA PHE A 55 15.60 -8.74 -23.37
C PHE A 55 16.71 -8.77 -22.33
N GLU A 56 17.90 -8.25 -22.67
CA GLU A 56 19.10 -8.35 -21.80
C GLU A 56 18.97 -7.60 -20.47
N MET A 57 18.06 -6.61 -20.37
CA MET A 57 17.89 -5.78 -19.18
C MET A 57 16.42 -5.68 -18.71
N PRO A 58 15.79 -6.76 -18.25
CA PRO A 58 14.39 -6.75 -17.80
C PRO A 58 14.16 -5.85 -16.58
N TYR A 59 15.22 -5.51 -15.84
CA TYR A 59 15.17 -4.67 -14.65
C TYR A 59 14.83 -3.20 -14.91
N VAL A 60 14.85 -2.74 -16.17
CA VAL A 60 14.54 -1.34 -16.54
C VAL A 60 13.14 -0.91 -16.08
N VAL A 61 12.20 -1.84 -15.98
CA VAL A 61 10.83 -1.55 -15.48
C VAL A 61 10.82 -1.04 -14.05
N TRP A 62 11.80 -1.41 -13.23
CA TRP A 62 11.90 -0.96 -11.84
C TRP A 62 12.25 0.53 -11.73
N LEU A 63 12.72 1.18 -12.81
CA LEU A 63 12.89 2.63 -12.85
C LEU A 63 11.57 3.38 -12.65
N ALA A 64 10.42 2.73 -12.91
CA ALA A 64 9.09 3.29 -12.63
C ALA A 64 8.84 3.55 -11.12
N ILE A 65 9.62 2.92 -10.22
CA ILE A 65 9.56 3.21 -8.78
C ILE A 65 10.02 4.64 -8.48
N ILE A 66 10.97 5.19 -9.23
CA ILE A 66 11.55 6.52 -8.97
C ILE A 66 10.46 7.62 -9.09
N PRO A 67 9.75 7.78 -10.22
CA PRO A 67 8.68 8.78 -10.33
C PRO A 67 7.52 8.50 -9.36
N ALA A 68 7.20 7.22 -9.12
CA ALA A 68 6.17 6.84 -8.15
C ALA A 68 6.52 7.27 -6.72
N SER A 69 7.79 7.11 -6.32
CA SER A 69 8.28 7.52 -5.02
C SER A 69 8.22 9.03 -4.86
N ILE A 70 8.66 9.79 -5.87
CA ILE A 70 8.55 11.27 -5.88
C ILE A 70 7.09 11.70 -5.73
N TRP A 71 6.17 11.06 -6.47
CA TRP A 71 4.74 11.34 -6.34
C TRP A 71 4.21 11.02 -4.94
N SER A 72 4.53 9.83 -4.41
CA SER A 72 4.10 9.40 -3.08
C SER A 72 4.60 10.37 -2.00
N PHE A 73 5.86 10.80 -2.06
CA PHE A 73 6.44 11.75 -1.10
C PHE A 73 5.81 13.14 -1.21
N THR A 74 5.63 13.67 -2.43
CA THR A 74 5.01 14.99 -2.62
C THR A 74 3.55 15.01 -2.19
N HIS A 75 2.79 13.94 -2.46
CA HIS A 75 1.42 13.78 -1.98
C HIS A 75 1.41 13.68 -0.45
N ALA A 76 2.19 12.77 0.14
CA ALA A 76 2.27 12.59 1.58
C ALA A 76 2.70 13.87 2.33
N TYR A 77 3.63 14.66 1.76
CA TYR A 77 4.06 15.93 2.33
C TYR A 77 2.96 17.00 2.28
N ARG A 78 2.23 17.10 1.17
CA ARG A 78 1.10 18.02 1.03
C ARG A 78 -0.04 17.67 1.98
N GLU A 79 -0.32 16.37 2.15
CA GLU A 79 -1.34 15.88 3.07
C GLU A 79 -0.97 16.15 4.53
N ARG A 80 0.28 15.84 4.94
CA ARG A 80 0.79 16.13 6.29
C ARG A 80 0.74 17.61 6.66
N ARG A 81 0.81 18.51 5.67
CA ARG A 81 0.67 19.96 5.87
C ARG A 81 -0.78 20.41 6.03
N LYS A 82 -1.74 19.66 5.49
CA LYS A 82 -3.18 19.94 5.61
C LYS A 82 -3.80 19.27 6.84
N ALA A 83 -3.27 18.11 7.25
CA ALA A 83 -3.73 17.38 8.42
C ALA A 83 -3.48 18.19 9.70
N ARG A 84 -4.56 18.72 10.29
CA ARG A 84 -4.50 19.59 11.48
C ARG A 84 -4.13 18.83 12.77
N LEU A 85 -4.18 17.50 12.75
CA LEU A 85 -3.84 16.61 13.86
C LEU A 85 -3.09 15.40 13.29
N LYS A 86 -1.82 15.21 13.66
CA LYS A 86 -1.13 13.93 13.42
C LYS A 86 -1.77 12.87 14.30
N SER A 87 -2.39 11.87 13.70
CA SER A 87 -2.92 10.74 14.46
C SER A 87 -1.76 9.84 14.87
N HIS A 88 -1.78 9.30 16.10
CA HIS A 88 -0.84 8.26 16.52
C HIS A 88 -0.81 7.07 15.53
N LEU A 89 -1.93 6.83 14.82
CA LEU A 89 -2.01 5.81 13.78
C LEU A 89 -1.11 6.10 12.58
N ASP A 90 -0.98 7.36 12.17
CA ASP A 90 -0.17 7.73 11.00
C ASP A 90 1.33 7.57 11.29
N ASP A 91 1.75 7.91 12.50
CA ASP A 91 3.13 7.71 12.94
C ASP A 91 3.47 6.22 13.06
N MET A 92 2.55 5.41 13.63
CA MET A 92 2.75 3.95 13.71
C MET A 92 2.79 3.29 12.32
N LEU A 93 1.91 3.67 11.40
CA LEU A 93 1.92 3.18 10.01
C LEU A 93 3.21 3.60 9.29
N GLY A 94 3.67 4.84 9.49
CA GLY A 94 4.94 5.31 8.94
C GLY A 94 6.13 4.49 9.44
N GLN A 95 6.21 4.27 10.75
CA GLN A 95 7.27 3.44 11.36
C GLN A 95 7.23 1.99 10.85
N LEU A 96 6.04 1.40 10.76
CA LEU A 96 5.86 0.06 10.19
C LEU A 96 6.44 -0.03 8.78
N TRP A 97 6.11 0.93 7.90
CA TRP A 97 6.62 0.93 6.54
C TRP A 97 8.12 1.21 6.46
N ILE A 98 8.68 2.06 7.31
CA ILE A 98 10.15 2.25 7.40
C ILE A 98 10.84 0.93 7.76
N THR A 99 10.30 0.19 8.72
CA THR A 99 10.83 -1.13 9.09
C THR A 99 10.69 -2.15 7.95
N VAL A 100 9.56 -2.19 7.25
CA VAL A 100 9.36 -3.08 6.09
C VAL A 100 10.31 -2.72 4.94
N PHE A 101 10.44 -1.44 4.59
CA PHE A 101 11.33 -0.98 3.53
C PHE A 101 12.80 -1.23 3.86
N SER A 102 13.23 -0.98 5.10
CA SER A 102 14.60 -1.29 5.51
C SER A 102 14.90 -2.79 5.41
N ALA A 103 13.96 -3.65 5.80
CA ALA A 103 14.09 -5.10 5.61
C ALA A 103 14.16 -5.48 4.11
N MET A 104 13.34 -4.87 3.25
CA MET A 104 13.38 -5.11 1.81
C MET A 104 14.72 -4.70 1.18
N ILE A 105 15.32 -3.59 1.60
CA ILE A 105 16.64 -3.15 1.14
C ILE A 105 17.71 -4.19 1.50
N ILE A 106 17.66 -4.76 2.70
CA ILE A 106 18.59 -5.82 3.12
C ILE A 106 18.42 -7.06 2.23
N VAL A 107 17.20 -7.50 1.98
CA VAL A 107 16.91 -8.64 1.09
C VAL A 107 17.44 -8.41 -0.33
N LEU A 108 17.25 -7.20 -0.87
CA LEU A 108 17.75 -6.83 -2.19
C LEU A 108 19.29 -6.77 -2.22
N ALA A 109 19.94 -6.27 -1.17
CA ALA A 109 21.41 -6.24 -1.07
C ALA A 109 22.02 -7.65 -1.06
N PHE A 110 21.31 -8.63 -0.49
CA PHE A 110 21.73 -10.03 -0.37
C PHE A 110 21.08 -10.96 -1.42
N MET A 111 20.57 -10.43 -2.53
CA MET A 111 19.91 -11.23 -3.57
C MET A 111 20.80 -12.35 -4.14
N GLY A 112 22.11 -12.12 -4.24
CA GLY A 112 23.07 -13.11 -4.74
C GLY A 112 23.23 -14.33 -3.82
N THR A 113 23.18 -14.12 -2.51
CA THR A 113 23.22 -15.22 -1.51
C THR A 113 21.91 -15.99 -1.42
N LEU A 114 20.79 -15.39 -1.84
CA LEU A 114 19.46 -16.01 -1.87
C LEU A 114 19.19 -16.79 -3.16
N GLY A 115 20.17 -16.87 -4.06
CA GLY A 115 19.99 -17.49 -5.38
C GLY A 115 18.88 -16.80 -6.19
N PHE A 116 18.76 -15.48 -6.07
CA PHE A 116 17.73 -14.66 -6.72
C PHE A 116 16.27 -14.94 -6.32
N ASN A 117 16.00 -15.76 -5.30
CA ASN A 117 14.65 -15.97 -4.73
C ASN A 117 14.18 -14.81 -3.82
N HIS A 118 14.44 -13.56 -4.22
CA HIS A 118 14.12 -12.37 -3.43
C HIS A 118 12.65 -11.96 -3.55
N SER A 119 11.99 -12.24 -4.68
CA SER A 119 10.59 -11.86 -4.92
C SER A 119 9.61 -12.45 -3.89
N PRO A 120 9.66 -13.76 -3.55
CA PRO A 120 8.79 -14.34 -2.52
C PRO A 120 9.05 -13.76 -1.12
N VAL A 121 10.32 -13.51 -0.77
CA VAL A 121 10.69 -12.90 0.52
C VAL A 121 10.11 -11.49 0.63
N ILE A 122 10.20 -10.71 -0.45
CA ILE A 122 9.60 -9.37 -0.53
C ILE A 122 8.08 -9.44 -0.40
N LEU A 123 7.41 -10.42 -1.00
CA LEU A 123 5.96 -10.61 -0.83
C LEU A 123 5.59 -10.91 0.63
N VAL A 124 6.40 -11.68 1.37
CA VAL A 124 6.19 -11.90 2.82
C VAL A 124 6.29 -10.58 3.57
N LEU A 125 7.35 -9.80 3.35
CA LEU A 125 7.54 -8.52 4.02
C LEU A 125 6.40 -7.54 3.71
N ALA A 126 5.98 -7.47 2.44
CA ALA A 126 4.83 -6.69 2.02
C ALA A 126 3.53 -7.20 2.67
N GLY A 127 3.33 -8.52 2.74
CA GLY A 127 2.20 -9.16 3.40
C GLY A 127 2.08 -8.77 4.88
N ILE A 128 3.20 -8.73 5.61
CA ILE A 128 3.26 -8.24 6.99
C ILE A 128 2.83 -6.78 7.05
N GLY A 129 3.44 -5.92 6.22
CA GLY A 129 3.12 -4.50 6.16
C GLY A 129 1.63 -4.23 5.91
N VAL A 130 1.04 -4.92 4.94
CA VAL A 130 -0.38 -4.80 4.57
C VAL A 130 -1.29 -5.36 5.66
N PHE A 131 -0.99 -6.55 6.20
CA PHE A 131 -1.80 -7.17 7.24
C PHE A 131 -1.83 -6.30 8.51
N CYS A 132 -0.65 -5.85 8.97
CA CYS A 132 -0.51 -4.95 10.11
C CYS A 132 -1.21 -3.61 9.84
N SER A 133 -1.05 -3.04 8.64
CA SER A 133 -1.78 -1.82 8.25
C SER A 133 -3.29 -2.01 8.36
N GLY A 134 -3.82 -3.13 7.85
CA GLY A 134 -5.23 -3.51 7.98
C GLY A 134 -5.68 -3.71 9.42
N ALA A 135 -4.79 -4.20 10.30
CA ALA A 135 -5.03 -4.32 11.73
C ALA A 135 -5.11 -2.98 12.45
N LEU A 136 -4.20 -2.05 12.15
CA LEU A 136 -4.20 -0.71 12.72
C LEU A 136 -5.44 0.09 12.30
N ILE A 137 -5.79 0.07 11.00
CA ILE A 137 -6.97 0.79 10.49
C ILE A 137 -8.29 0.04 10.74
N LYS A 138 -8.23 -1.16 11.35
CA LYS A 138 -9.37 -2.05 11.61
C LYS A 138 -10.21 -2.38 10.37
N ASP A 139 -9.60 -2.44 9.19
CA ASP A 139 -10.29 -2.83 7.95
C ASP A 139 -10.02 -4.30 7.60
N LYS A 140 -11.10 -5.09 7.50
CA LYS A 140 -11.03 -6.52 7.20
C LYS A 140 -10.53 -6.81 5.78
N SER A 141 -10.80 -5.92 4.82
CA SER A 141 -10.39 -6.13 3.42
C SER A 141 -8.88 -6.00 3.27
N VAL A 142 -8.28 -4.98 3.90
CA VAL A 142 -6.81 -4.80 3.90
C VAL A 142 -6.11 -5.95 4.63
N LYS A 143 -6.65 -6.44 5.77
CA LYS A 143 -6.12 -7.66 6.43
C LYS A 143 -6.13 -8.87 5.51
N LEU A 144 -7.25 -9.11 4.81
CA LEU A 144 -7.36 -10.20 3.86
C LEU A 144 -6.36 -10.05 2.72
N GLY A 145 -6.09 -8.82 2.27
CA GLY A 145 -5.06 -8.50 1.30
C GLY A 145 -3.67 -8.99 1.70
N GLY A 146 -3.27 -8.75 2.95
CA GLY A 146 -2.00 -9.26 3.48
C GLY A 146 -1.92 -10.80 3.51
N LEU A 147 -3.03 -11.48 3.83
CA LEU A 147 -3.08 -12.95 3.77
C LEU A 147 -2.94 -13.49 2.34
N VAL A 148 -3.54 -12.80 1.35
CA VAL A 148 -3.38 -13.16 -0.07
C VAL A 148 -1.93 -13.01 -0.50
N LEU A 149 -1.22 -11.99 -0.03
CA LEU A 149 0.22 -11.84 -0.31
C LEU A 149 1.06 -12.96 0.30
N PHE A 150 0.72 -13.44 1.50
CA PHE A 150 1.39 -14.61 2.08
C PHE A 150 1.17 -15.87 1.27
N LEU A 151 -0.07 -16.11 0.81
CA LEU A 151 -0.36 -17.23 -0.09
C LEU A 151 0.43 -17.09 -1.40
N GLY A 152 0.50 -15.88 -1.94
CA GLY A 152 1.34 -15.55 -3.09
C GLY A 152 2.82 -15.85 -2.88
N ALA A 153 3.36 -15.53 -1.70
CA ALA A 153 4.74 -15.82 -1.35
C ALA A 153 5.00 -17.34 -1.26
N ILE A 154 4.09 -18.11 -0.65
CA ILE A 154 4.20 -19.57 -0.60
C ILE A 154 4.26 -20.15 -2.01
N VAL A 155 3.35 -19.73 -2.90
CA VAL A 155 3.36 -20.16 -4.30
C VAL A 155 4.64 -19.70 -5.00
N GLY A 156 5.12 -18.50 -4.71
CA GLY A 156 6.37 -17.97 -5.25
C GLY A 156 7.60 -18.82 -4.89
N PHE A 157 7.72 -19.30 -3.64
CA PHE A 157 8.83 -20.17 -3.24
C PHE A 157 8.83 -21.53 -3.95
N LEU A 158 7.66 -21.99 -4.41
CA LEU A 158 7.52 -23.25 -5.12
C LEU A 158 7.75 -23.11 -6.64
N MET A 159 7.90 -21.88 -7.14
CA MET A 159 8.02 -21.58 -8.56
C MET A 159 9.46 -21.25 -8.98
N PRO A 160 9.85 -21.57 -10.23
CA PRO A 160 11.12 -21.13 -10.81
C PRO A 160 11.25 -19.60 -10.79
N ILE A 161 12.48 -19.09 -10.71
CA ILE A 161 12.80 -17.66 -10.57
C ILE A 161 12.10 -16.80 -11.63
N ASP A 162 12.01 -17.30 -12.87
CA ASP A 162 11.36 -16.59 -13.97
C ASP A 162 9.86 -16.35 -13.71
N GLU A 163 9.18 -17.34 -13.15
CA GLU A 163 7.73 -17.31 -12.89
C GLU A 163 7.39 -16.60 -11.57
N GLN A 164 8.37 -16.37 -10.69
CA GLN A 164 8.16 -15.69 -9.41
C GLN A 164 7.63 -14.26 -9.58
N TYR A 165 8.07 -13.55 -10.62
CA TYR A 165 7.58 -12.20 -10.91
C TYR A 165 6.12 -12.20 -11.37
N LEU A 166 5.69 -13.23 -12.11
CA LEU A 166 4.29 -13.38 -12.50
C LEU A 166 3.40 -13.62 -11.28
N VAL A 167 3.81 -14.55 -10.40
CA VAL A 167 3.11 -14.84 -9.15
C VAL A 167 3.05 -13.60 -8.26
N ALA A 168 4.14 -12.84 -8.15
CA ALA A 168 4.19 -11.60 -7.40
C ALA A 168 3.24 -10.54 -7.98
N GLY A 169 3.21 -10.35 -9.30
CA GLY A 169 2.29 -9.44 -9.98
C GLY A 169 0.83 -9.77 -9.67
N VAL A 170 0.43 -11.03 -9.86
CA VAL A 170 -0.94 -11.49 -9.55
C VAL A 170 -1.27 -11.31 -8.07
N SER A 171 -0.34 -11.64 -7.19
CA SER A 171 -0.52 -11.52 -5.74
C SER A 171 -0.71 -10.06 -5.32
N ILE A 172 0.00 -9.12 -5.94
CA ILE A 172 -0.17 -7.68 -5.67
C ILE A 172 -1.51 -7.16 -6.20
N VAL A 173 -1.97 -7.64 -7.35
CA VAL A 173 -3.32 -7.29 -7.85
C VAL A 173 -4.41 -7.73 -6.86
N LEU A 174 -4.34 -8.97 -6.39
CA LEU A 174 -5.34 -9.52 -5.48
C LEU A 174 -5.19 -9.03 -4.04
N GLY A 175 -3.96 -8.89 -3.56
CA GLY A 175 -3.61 -8.57 -2.18
C GLY A 175 -3.46 -7.08 -1.88
N TYR A 176 -3.28 -6.25 -2.90
CA TYR A 176 -3.01 -4.82 -2.75
C TYR A 176 -4.04 -3.95 -3.48
N LEU A 177 -4.29 -4.19 -4.78
CA LEU A 177 -5.25 -3.39 -5.54
C LEU A 177 -6.68 -3.65 -5.08
N PHE A 178 -7.11 -4.91 -5.04
CA PHE A 178 -8.48 -5.27 -4.66
C PHE A 178 -8.90 -4.67 -3.30
N PRO A 179 -8.14 -4.83 -2.20
CA PRO A 179 -8.47 -4.16 -0.94
C PRO A 179 -8.35 -2.65 -1.02
N GLY A 180 -7.42 -2.10 -1.82
CA GLY A 180 -7.30 -0.66 -2.06
C GLY A 180 -8.56 -0.04 -2.70
N TYR A 181 -9.16 -0.72 -3.69
CA TYR A 181 -10.42 -0.30 -4.31
C TYR A 181 -11.62 -0.45 -3.38
N LEU A 182 -11.68 -1.54 -2.60
CA LEU A 182 -12.72 -1.72 -1.60
C LEU A 182 -12.64 -0.66 -0.51
N LEU A 183 -11.44 -0.32 -0.07
CA LEU A 183 -11.20 0.76 0.89
C LEU A 183 -11.70 2.09 0.31
N LYS A 184 -11.36 2.41 -0.95
CA LYS A 184 -11.87 3.60 -1.65
C LYS A 184 -13.40 3.63 -1.74
N SER A 185 -14.02 2.49 -2.07
CA SER A 185 -15.48 2.36 -2.21
C SER A 185 -16.21 2.50 -0.87
N LYS A 186 -15.71 1.87 0.20
CA LYS A 186 -16.28 2.03 1.56
C LYS A 186 -16.21 3.47 2.05
N PHE A 187 -15.19 4.23 1.65
CA PHE A 187 -15.11 5.65 1.97
C PHE A 187 -16.04 6.51 1.13
N LYS A 188 -16.29 6.14 -0.13
CA LYS A 188 -17.27 6.82 -0.98
C LYS A 188 -18.72 6.56 -0.54
N ASN A 189 -19.02 5.37 -0.02
CA ASN A 189 -20.38 4.97 0.42
C ASN A 189 -20.71 5.34 1.88
N ARG A 190 -19.78 5.95 2.63
CA ARG A 190 -20.05 6.57 3.94
C ARG A 190 -20.46 8.05 3.82
N VAL A 191 -20.69 8.50 2.59
CA VAL A 191 -21.27 9.79 2.19
C VAL A 191 -22.74 9.54 1.84
#